data_AF-A0A9N8P4M7-F1
#
_entry.id   AF-A0A9N8P4M7-F1
#
_cell.length_a   1.000
_cell.length_b   1.000
_cell.length_c   1.000
_cell.angle_alpha   90.00
_cell.angle_beta   90.00
_cell.angle_gamma   90.00
#
_symmetry.space_group_name_H-M   'P 1'
#
loop_
_entity.id
_entity.type
_entity.pdbx_description
1 polymer ?
#
loop_
_entity_poly.entity_id
_entity_poly.type
_entity_poly.pdbx_seq_one_letter_code
_entity_poly.pdbx_strand_id
1 'polypeptide(L)'
;MKILYFTLMMLFANIAISQTHQITKHNGEQLDVNFIKNENGLIYYSLNGSSEEIKISKYAVSSITNKQTKQTQKISDKIIVDSKDDYKMVTVLPQEKTIGLKQAASFTGVSTRTKGEPPIANQKQTAMRIKTKSASNGYPFVSIIEKADGKYEAVAYVY
;
A
#
# COMPACT_ATOMS: atom_id res chain seq x y z
N MET A 1 8.25 -58.49 -22.63
CA MET A 1 8.62 -57.11 -22.28
C MET A 1 7.41 -56.18 -22.45
N LYS A 2 6.45 -56.17 -21.51
CA LYS A 2 5.22 -55.33 -21.63
C LYS A 2 4.90 -54.46 -20.40
N ILE A 3 5.64 -54.63 -19.30
CA ILE A 3 5.39 -53.93 -18.03
C ILE A 3 6.36 -52.75 -17.79
N LEU A 4 7.44 -52.65 -18.58
CA LEU A 4 8.47 -51.62 -18.36
C LEU A 4 8.05 -50.19 -18.79
N TYR A 5 7.01 -50.06 -19.62
CA TYR A 5 6.57 -48.75 -20.13
C TYR A 5 5.57 -48.05 -19.22
N PHE A 6 4.98 -48.74 -18.23
CA PHE A 6 3.97 -48.15 -17.35
C PHE A 6 4.58 -47.37 -16.18
N THR A 7 5.86 -47.60 -15.85
CA THR A 7 6.56 -46.92 -14.75
C THR A 7 7.13 -45.56 -15.14
N LEU A 8 7.26 -45.23 -16.43
CA LEU A 8 7.84 -43.96 -16.89
C LEU A 8 6.84 -42.81 -16.93
N MET A 9 5.53 -43.09 -16.86
CA MET A 9 4.48 -42.09 -17.03
C MET A 9 4.13 -41.31 -15.74
N MET A 10 4.68 -41.70 -14.58
CA MET A 10 4.46 -41.02 -13.29
C MET A 10 5.45 -39.88 -12.98
N LEU A 11 6.39 -39.58 -13.88
CA LEU A 11 7.46 -38.61 -13.62
C LEU A 11 7.08 -37.14 -13.83
N PHE A 12 5.87 -36.85 -14.31
CA PHE A 12 5.32 -35.49 -14.25
C PHE A 12 4.57 -35.30 -12.93
N ALA A 13 5.28 -35.50 -11.81
CA ALA A 13 4.84 -34.98 -10.53
C ALA A 13 4.76 -33.46 -10.68
N ASN A 14 3.55 -32.93 -10.82
CA ASN A 14 3.26 -31.51 -10.77
C ASN A 14 3.97 -30.94 -9.53
N ILE A 15 5.05 -30.20 -9.76
CA ILE A 15 5.68 -29.42 -8.70
C ILE A 15 4.66 -28.33 -8.40
N ALA A 16 3.76 -28.61 -7.46
CA ALA A 16 2.85 -27.62 -6.95
C ALA A 16 3.73 -26.51 -6.36
N ILE A 17 3.86 -25.39 -7.07
CA ILE A 17 4.51 -24.19 -6.57
C ILE A 17 3.57 -23.64 -5.48
N SER A 18 3.69 -24.20 -4.29
CA SER A 18 2.93 -23.74 -3.13
C SER A 18 3.34 -22.31 -2.82
N GLN A 19 2.35 -21.47 -2.50
CA GLN A 19 2.60 -20.09 -2.05
C GLN A 19 3.57 -20.10 -0.88
N THR A 20 4.61 -19.26 -0.97
CA THR A 20 5.69 -19.23 0.03
C THR A 20 5.35 -18.42 1.26
N HIS A 21 4.54 -17.36 1.10
CA HIS A 21 4.23 -16.39 2.15
C HIS A 21 2.75 -16.03 2.18
N GLN A 22 2.32 -15.50 3.32
CA GLN A 22 1.00 -14.94 3.54
C GLN A 22 1.14 -13.47 3.94
N ILE A 23 0.63 -12.57 3.12
CA ILE A 23 0.53 -11.14 3.42
C ILE A 23 -0.73 -10.92 4.24
N THR A 24 -0.62 -10.28 5.40
CA THR A 24 -1.77 -9.80 6.17
C THR A 24 -1.86 -8.28 6.01
N LYS A 25 -3.03 -7.79 5.58
CA LYS A 25 -3.31 -6.36 5.44
C LYS A 25 -3.89 -5.78 6.73
N HIS A 26 -3.79 -4.46 6.88
CA HIS A 26 -4.36 -3.73 8.02
C HIS A 26 -5.89 -3.72 8.09
N ASN A 27 -6.56 -4.07 6.98
CA ASN A 27 -8.00 -4.27 6.91
C ASN A 27 -8.44 -5.70 7.28
N GLY A 28 -7.50 -6.59 7.64
CA GLY A 28 -7.76 -7.97 8.02
C GLY A 28 -7.73 -8.97 6.86
N GLU A 29 -7.64 -8.51 5.62
CA GLU A 29 -7.51 -9.39 4.44
C GLU A 29 -6.16 -10.12 4.47
N GLN A 30 -6.20 -11.42 4.19
CA GLN A 30 -5.01 -12.27 4.11
C GLN A 30 -4.86 -12.75 2.67
N LEU A 31 -3.66 -12.61 2.13
CA LEU A 31 -3.32 -12.99 0.77
C LEU A 31 -2.18 -14.00 0.80
N ASP A 32 -2.43 -15.20 0.29
CA ASP A 32 -1.37 -16.16 0.06
C ASP A 32 -0.66 -15.86 -1.27
N VAL A 33 0.65 -15.63 -1.21
CA VAL A 33 1.44 -15.09 -2.31
C VAL A 33 2.86 -15.66 -2.33
N ASN A 34 3.56 -15.43 -3.42
CA ASN A 34 5.00 -15.57 -3.49
C ASN A 34 5.65 -14.21 -3.26
N PHE A 35 6.16 -13.97 -2.05
CA PHE A 35 6.88 -12.74 -1.75
C PHE A 35 8.19 -12.67 -2.55
N ILE A 36 8.43 -11.54 -3.20
CA ILE A 36 9.62 -11.30 -4.03
C ILE A 36 10.59 -10.39 -3.28
N LYS A 37 10.16 -9.15 -2.96
CA LYS A 37 11.00 -8.14 -2.28
C LYS A 37 10.18 -7.01 -1.66
N ASN A 38 10.82 -6.26 -0.78
CA ASN A 38 10.31 -4.98 -0.25
C ASN A 38 11.28 -3.87 -0.67
N GLU A 39 10.82 -2.94 -1.50
CA GLU A 39 11.65 -1.89 -2.08
C GLU A 39 10.85 -0.60 -2.26
N ASN A 40 11.47 0.56 -2.03
CA ASN A 40 10.85 1.88 -2.24
C ASN A 40 9.52 2.12 -1.51
N GLY A 41 9.23 1.36 -0.44
CA GLY A 41 7.98 1.43 0.30
C GLY A 41 6.82 0.67 -0.37
N LEU A 42 7.13 -0.23 -1.28
CA LEU A 42 6.22 -1.17 -1.91
C LEU A 42 6.68 -2.60 -1.61
N ILE A 43 5.73 -3.50 -1.47
CA ILE A 43 5.95 -4.94 -1.40
C ILE A 43 5.61 -5.52 -2.75
N TYR A 44 6.55 -6.29 -3.29
CA TYR A 44 6.44 -6.98 -4.57
C TYR A 44 6.21 -8.46 -4.33
N TYR A 45 5.21 -9.02 -5.00
CA TYR A 45 4.80 -10.42 -4.85
C TYR A 45 4.17 -10.93 -6.15
N SER A 46 4.06 -12.25 -6.30
CA SER A 46 3.25 -12.87 -7.35
C SER A 46 2.14 -13.76 -6.77
N LEU A 47 1.09 -13.96 -7.56
CA LEU A 47 0.02 -14.90 -7.22
C LEU A 47 0.41 -16.33 -7.59
N ASN A 48 -0.28 -17.31 -7.01
CA ASN A 48 -0.04 -18.71 -7.33
C ASN A 48 -0.27 -18.97 -8.83
N GLY A 49 0.69 -19.66 -9.47
CA GLY A 49 0.63 -19.96 -10.89
C GLY A 49 0.86 -18.76 -11.81
N SER A 50 1.15 -17.56 -11.27
CA SER A 50 1.47 -16.37 -12.05
C SER A 50 2.92 -15.95 -11.85
N SER A 51 3.57 -15.62 -12.97
CA SER A 51 4.90 -14.98 -13.00
C SER A 51 4.80 -13.45 -13.00
N GLU A 52 3.59 -12.89 -12.92
CA GLU A 52 3.38 -11.44 -12.88
C GLU A 52 3.78 -10.86 -11.52
N GLU A 53 4.62 -9.82 -11.55
CA GLU A 53 5.02 -9.07 -10.36
C GLU A 53 3.97 -8.01 -10.03
N ILE A 54 3.24 -8.25 -8.95
CA ILE A 54 2.26 -7.33 -8.38
C ILE A 54 2.90 -6.55 -7.23
N LYS A 55 2.51 -5.29 -7.09
CA LYS A 55 2.96 -4.42 -6.00
C LYS A 55 1.80 -4.01 -5.09
N ILE A 56 2.09 -3.85 -3.80
CA ILE A 56 1.19 -3.28 -2.80
C ILE A 56 1.96 -2.30 -1.92
N SER A 57 1.31 -1.24 -1.45
CA SER A 57 1.91 -0.29 -0.52
C SER A 57 2.31 -0.96 0.79
N LYS A 58 3.51 -0.64 1.30
CA LYS A 58 3.91 -1.09 2.64
C LYS A 58 2.92 -0.65 3.72
N TYR A 59 2.26 0.48 3.50
CA TYR A 59 1.29 1.05 4.44
C TYR A 59 -0.02 0.28 4.47
N ALA A 60 -0.35 -0.50 3.44
CA ALA A 60 -1.53 -1.36 3.44
C ALA A 60 -1.29 -2.70 4.16
N VAL A 61 -0.02 -3.07 4.40
CA VAL A 61 0.38 -4.39 4.91
C VAL A 61 0.81 -4.30 6.37
N SER A 62 0.22 -5.13 7.24
CA SER A 62 0.61 -5.25 8.64
C SER A 62 1.84 -6.15 8.81
N SER A 63 1.80 -7.32 8.18
CA SER A 63 2.82 -8.35 8.33
C SER A 63 2.88 -9.30 7.15
N ILE A 64 4.00 -9.99 7.01
CA ILE A 64 4.21 -11.08 6.07
C ILE A 64 4.65 -12.31 6.86
N THR A 65 3.95 -13.42 6.70
CA THR A 65 4.26 -14.69 7.39
C THR A 65 4.77 -15.70 6.37
N ASN A 66 5.94 -16.27 6.62
CA ASN A 66 6.44 -17.40 5.82
C ASN A 66 5.67 -18.66 6.19
N LYS A 67 5.06 -19.34 5.21
CA LYS A 67 4.19 -20.50 5.47
C LYS A 67 4.98 -21.76 5.87
N GLN A 68 6.23 -21.85 5.46
CA GLN A 68 7.11 -23.00 5.76
C GLN A 68 7.71 -22.89 7.15
N THR A 69 8.28 -21.74 7.50
CA THR A 69 8.97 -21.52 8.79
C THR A 69 8.05 -20.99 9.88
N LYS A 70 6.83 -20.55 9.52
CA LYS A 70 5.88 -19.82 10.38
C LYS A 70 6.43 -18.53 10.98
N GLN A 71 7.56 -18.03 10.47
CA GLN A 71 8.12 -16.75 10.90
C GLN A 71 7.28 -15.61 10.35
N THR A 72 6.92 -14.67 11.22
CA THR A 72 6.14 -13.47 10.86
C THR A 72 7.03 -12.24 10.95
N GLN A 73 7.14 -11.52 9.85
CA GLN A 73 7.82 -10.23 9.78
C GLN A 73 6.78 -9.11 9.79
N LYS A 74 6.91 -8.19 10.76
CA LYS A 74 6.11 -6.96 10.79
C LYS A 74 6.58 -5.99 9.71
N ILE A 75 5.66 -5.41 8.96
CA ILE A 75 5.96 -4.47 7.86
C ILE A 75 5.69 -3.04 8.27
N SER A 76 4.50 -2.75 8.79
CA SER A 76 4.11 -1.41 9.19
C SER A 76 3.10 -1.42 10.33
N ASP A 77 3.05 -0.31 11.06
CA ASP A 77 2.06 -0.07 12.11
C ASP A 77 0.78 0.53 11.54
N LYS A 78 -0.35 0.21 12.18
CA LYS A 78 -1.63 0.81 11.85
C LYS A 78 -1.68 2.24 12.39
N ILE A 79 -1.99 3.19 11.54
CA ILE A 79 -2.18 4.60 11.87
C ILE A 79 -3.65 4.79 12.22
N ILE A 80 -3.91 5.25 13.43
CA ILE A 80 -5.24 5.59 13.94
C ILE A 80 -5.33 7.11 14.00
N VAL A 81 -6.43 7.66 13.49
CA VAL A 81 -6.69 9.09 13.42
C VAL A 81 -8.14 9.29 13.85
N ASP A 82 -8.33 9.71 15.10
CA ASP A 82 -9.66 9.78 15.72
C ASP A 82 -10.16 11.23 15.83
N SER A 83 -9.25 12.19 15.78
CA SER A 83 -9.57 13.60 15.95
C SER A 83 -8.86 14.50 14.93
N LYS A 84 -9.34 15.73 14.83
CA LYS A 84 -8.70 16.78 14.02
C LYS A 84 -7.26 17.09 14.47
N ASP A 85 -6.96 16.92 15.75
CA ASP A 85 -5.65 17.23 16.33
C ASP A 85 -4.58 16.19 15.93
N ASP A 86 -5.02 15.01 15.48
CA ASP A 86 -4.16 13.93 14.96
C ASP A 86 -3.68 14.19 13.52
N TYR A 87 -3.84 15.41 13.00
CA TYR A 87 -3.36 15.78 11.66
C TYR A 87 -1.87 15.52 11.44
N LYS A 88 -1.07 15.42 12.52
CA LYS A 88 0.35 15.07 12.43
C LYS A 88 0.54 13.59 12.04
N MET A 89 -0.35 12.71 12.46
CA MET A 89 -0.34 11.27 12.18
C MET A 89 -0.77 10.94 10.76
N VAL A 90 -1.61 11.79 10.14
CA VAL A 90 -1.95 11.65 8.72
C VAL A 90 -0.67 11.63 7.89
N THR A 91 -0.52 10.66 7.00
CA THR A 91 0.67 10.53 6.16
C THR A 91 0.36 10.97 4.73
N VAL A 92 1.18 11.87 4.20
CA VAL A 92 1.11 12.25 2.79
C VAL A 92 1.89 11.23 1.97
N LEU A 93 1.22 10.55 1.04
CA LEU A 93 1.79 9.51 0.20
C LEU A 93 1.76 9.94 -1.28
N PRO A 94 2.82 9.68 -2.05
CA PRO A 94 2.74 9.71 -3.51
C PRO A 94 1.66 8.75 -4.03
N GLN A 95 1.01 9.09 -5.14
CA GLN A 95 -0.11 8.32 -5.68
C GLN A 95 0.28 6.85 -5.97
N GLU A 96 1.50 6.61 -6.46
CA GLU A 96 2.03 5.27 -6.72
C GLU A 96 2.19 4.41 -5.46
N LYS A 97 2.21 5.02 -4.27
CA LYS A 97 2.30 4.34 -2.96
C LYS A 97 0.95 4.21 -2.25
N THR A 98 -0.15 4.45 -2.97
CA THR A 98 -1.52 4.26 -2.45
C THR A 98 -2.10 2.88 -2.79
N ILE A 99 -1.36 2.06 -3.55
CA ILE A 99 -1.83 0.75 -4.03
C ILE A 99 -2.17 -0.16 -2.85
N GLY A 100 -3.38 -0.70 -2.83
CA GLY A 100 -3.90 -1.55 -1.76
C GLY A 100 -4.55 -0.80 -0.60
N LEU A 101 -4.57 0.54 -0.62
CA LEU A 101 -5.42 1.35 0.25
C LEU A 101 -6.74 1.66 -0.47
N LYS A 102 -7.82 1.81 0.29
CA LYS A 102 -9.14 2.15 -0.25
C LYS A 102 -9.31 3.67 -0.32
N GLN A 103 -9.64 4.19 -1.50
CA GLN A 103 -10.01 5.60 -1.66
C GLN A 103 -11.32 5.88 -0.92
N ALA A 104 -11.30 6.87 -0.03
CA ALA A 104 -12.44 7.25 0.79
C ALA A 104 -13.11 8.54 0.30
N ALA A 105 -12.31 9.54 -0.06
CA ALA A 105 -12.80 10.84 -0.53
C ALA A 105 -11.77 11.53 -1.42
N SER A 106 -12.23 12.50 -2.21
CA SER A 106 -11.36 13.48 -2.86
C SER A 106 -11.82 14.89 -2.50
N PHE A 107 -10.87 15.81 -2.44
CA PHE A 107 -11.10 17.21 -2.14
C PHE A 107 -10.23 18.06 -3.06
N THR A 108 -10.81 19.17 -3.51
CA THR A 108 -10.12 20.13 -4.36
C THR A 108 -9.98 21.46 -3.63
N GLY A 109 -8.98 22.23 -3.99
CA GLY A 109 -8.76 23.55 -3.40
C GLY A 109 -7.77 24.38 -4.19
N VAL A 110 -7.54 25.59 -3.69
CA VAL A 110 -6.54 26.51 -4.23
C VAL A 110 -5.49 26.75 -3.16
N SER A 111 -4.22 26.62 -3.54
CA SER A 111 -3.09 27.01 -2.72
C SER A 111 -2.96 28.53 -2.74
N THR A 112 -3.40 29.16 -1.67
CA THR A 112 -3.34 30.63 -1.50
C THR A 112 -1.94 31.02 -1.05
N ARG A 113 -1.13 31.59 -1.95
CA ARG A 113 0.20 32.09 -1.60
C ARG A 113 0.13 33.51 -1.06
N THR A 114 0.71 33.77 0.10
CA THR A 114 0.86 35.13 0.61
C THR A 114 2.01 35.84 -0.12
N LYS A 115 1.85 37.13 -0.45
CA LYS A 115 2.91 37.90 -1.14
C LYS A 115 4.19 37.89 -0.29
N GLY A 116 5.32 37.55 -0.92
CA GLY A 116 6.62 37.43 -0.23
C GLY A 116 6.90 36.08 0.42
N GLU A 117 5.92 35.15 0.45
CA GLU A 117 6.10 33.82 1.03
C GLU A 117 6.90 32.89 0.09
N PRO A 118 7.89 32.14 0.61
CA PRO A 118 8.60 31.12 -0.16
C PRO A 118 7.67 29.98 -0.60
N PRO A 119 7.85 29.39 -1.80
CA PRO A 119 7.02 28.29 -2.28
C PRO A 119 6.91 27.10 -1.32
N ILE A 120 8.01 26.74 -0.65
CA ILE A 120 8.07 25.62 0.30
C ILE A 120 7.19 25.87 1.54
N ALA A 121 7.10 27.12 2.00
CA ALA A 121 6.25 27.47 3.15
C ALA A 121 4.76 27.31 2.80
N ASN A 122 4.38 27.80 1.62
CA ASN A 122 3.03 27.64 1.10
C ASN A 122 2.63 26.15 0.90
N GLN A 123 3.55 25.32 0.39
CA GLN A 123 3.32 23.87 0.28
C GLN A 123 3.10 23.22 1.64
N LYS A 124 3.91 23.57 2.65
CA LYS A 124 3.74 23.07 4.02
C LYS A 124 2.39 23.50 4.62
N GLN A 125 1.98 24.74 4.41
CA GLN A 125 0.69 25.23 4.91
C GLN A 125 -0.49 24.54 4.20
N THR A 126 -0.39 24.37 2.88
CA THR A 126 -1.39 23.65 2.08
C THR A 126 -1.51 22.20 2.54
N ALA A 127 -0.38 21.48 2.69
CA ALA A 127 -0.35 20.14 3.23
C ALA A 127 -0.94 20.07 4.64
N MET A 128 -0.63 21.02 5.54
CA MET A 128 -1.21 21.07 6.88
C MET A 128 -2.74 21.19 6.85
N ARG A 129 -3.30 22.08 6.02
CA ARG A 129 -4.76 22.24 5.87
C ARG A 129 -5.42 20.95 5.40
N ILE A 130 -4.81 20.31 4.40
CA ILE A 130 -5.23 19.03 3.84
C ILE A 130 -5.21 17.93 4.92
N LYS A 131 -4.09 17.76 5.61
CA LYS A 131 -3.94 16.77 6.69
C LYS A 131 -4.97 16.98 7.81
N THR A 132 -5.22 18.24 8.17
CA THR A 132 -6.22 18.60 9.20
C THR A 132 -7.63 18.21 8.77
N LYS A 133 -7.97 18.46 7.50
CA LYS A 133 -9.26 18.07 6.93
C LYS A 133 -9.40 16.55 6.87
N SER A 134 -8.36 15.84 6.43
CA SER A 134 -8.32 14.37 6.46
C SER A 134 -8.51 13.82 7.87
N ALA A 135 -7.81 14.39 8.86
CA ALA A 135 -7.88 13.95 10.24
C ALA A 135 -9.25 14.15 10.88
N SER A 136 -9.93 15.26 10.56
CA SER A 136 -11.30 15.50 11.02
C SER A 136 -12.31 14.46 10.50
N ASN A 137 -11.97 13.73 9.44
CA ASN A 137 -12.81 12.66 8.87
C ASN A 137 -12.23 11.25 9.15
N GLY A 138 -11.18 11.15 9.96
CA GLY A 138 -10.54 9.88 10.29
C GLY A 138 -9.77 9.23 9.15
N TYR A 139 -9.25 10.01 8.20
CA TYR A 139 -8.48 9.50 7.06
C TYR A 139 -6.97 9.52 7.34
N PRO A 140 -6.31 8.36 7.52
CA PRO A 140 -4.89 8.28 7.88
C PRO A 140 -3.95 8.61 6.73
N PHE A 141 -4.39 8.53 5.48
CA PHE A 141 -3.54 8.74 4.31
C PHE A 141 -4.14 9.75 3.34
N VAL A 142 -3.26 10.51 2.69
CA VAL A 142 -3.64 11.43 1.62
C VAL A 142 -2.59 11.48 0.52
N SER A 143 -3.01 11.53 -0.74
CA SER A 143 -2.17 11.91 -1.87
C SER A 143 -2.55 13.31 -2.34
N ILE A 144 -1.58 14.18 -2.59
CA ILE A 144 -1.79 15.56 -3.06
C ILE A 144 -1.28 15.66 -4.49
N ILE A 145 -2.16 16.07 -5.39
CA ILE A 145 -1.91 16.26 -6.82
C ILE A 145 -2.03 17.75 -7.10
N GLU A 146 -0.91 18.41 -7.34
CA GLU A 146 -0.90 19.80 -7.77
C GLU A 146 -1.38 19.89 -9.22
N LYS A 147 -2.26 20.87 -9.50
CA LYS A 147 -2.80 21.18 -10.83
C LYS A 147 -2.32 22.58 -11.26
N ALA A 148 -2.62 22.95 -12.50
CA ALA A 148 -2.36 24.30 -13.00
C ALA A 148 -3.04 25.38 -12.14
N ASP A 149 -2.52 26.59 -12.23
CA ASP A 149 -3.08 27.79 -11.59
C ASP A 149 -3.15 27.73 -10.05
N GLY A 150 -2.25 26.98 -9.42
CA GLY A 150 -2.20 26.83 -7.96
C GLY A 150 -3.36 26.03 -7.39
N LYS A 151 -4.15 25.35 -8.23
CA LYS A 151 -5.17 24.39 -7.78
C LYS A 151 -4.51 23.10 -7.32
N TYR A 152 -5.17 22.39 -6.44
CA TYR A 152 -4.79 21.03 -6.09
C TYR A 152 -6.03 20.15 -6.00
N GLU A 153 -5.80 18.86 -6.21
CA GLU A 153 -6.71 17.79 -5.82
C GLU A 153 -5.98 16.92 -4.82
N ALA A 154 -6.66 16.50 -3.78
CA ALA A 154 -6.10 15.57 -2.83
C ALA A 154 -7.09 14.47 -2.52
N VAL A 155 -6.56 13.26 -2.49
CA VAL A 155 -7.33 12.01 -2.40
C VAL A 155 -7.00 11.37 -1.07
N ALA A 156 -8.01 11.17 -0.23
CA ALA A 156 -7.89 10.52 1.06
C ALA A 156 -8.09 9.00 0.93
N TYR A 157 -7.30 8.26 1.70
CA TYR A 157 -7.35 6.80 1.71
C TYR A 157 -7.46 6.26 3.14
N VAL A 158 -8.12 5.10 3.23
CA VAL A 158 -8.25 4.27 4.43
C VAL A 158 -7.74 2.85 4.12
N TYR A 159 -7.68 2.00 5.14
CA TYR A 159 -7.30 0.58 5.00
C TYR A 159 -8.36 -0.23 4.24
#